data_AF-A0A8B6GZG7-F1
#
_entry.id   AF-A0A8B6GZG7-F1
#
_cell.length_a   1.000
_cell.length_b   1.000
_cell.length_c   1.000
_cell.angle_alpha   90.00
_cell.angle_beta   90.00
_cell.angle_gamma   90.00
#
_symmetry.space_group_name_H-M   'P 1'
#
loop_
_entity.id
_entity.type
_entity.pdbx_description
1 polymer ?
#
loop_
_entity_poly.entity_id
_entity_poly.type
_entity_poly.pdbx_seq_one_letter_code
_entity_poly.pdbx_strand_id
1 'polypeptide(L)'
;MRERLEMEKLKIEMVKEESNTKVQSKSDYFDAAKNIRLVPKFCEKTVDKYFPQFEKIANNLKWPMPYWTTMLQSVFEGKAAEIYSALPSEKSSDYDTVKQEILKAYELVPEAYRQKFRSYKKFDSQTYVEFAREKEDLFDKWLTSKKTKNNFDQLRQLMLLEEFKQCVHSELKTHLDDKTVESIHDAAVISDNYTLSHKRSFKRSKC
;
A
#
# COMPACT_ATOMS: atom_id res chain seq x y z
N MET A 1 66.50 -21.75 28.01
CA MET A 1 65.61 -22.68 27.27
C MET A 1 64.12 -22.41 27.53
N ARG A 2 63.70 -22.12 28.79
CA ARG A 2 62.30 -21.76 29.13
C ARG A 2 61.79 -20.47 28.48
N GLU A 3 62.59 -19.40 28.50
CA GLU A 3 62.20 -18.08 27.94
C GLU A 3 61.92 -18.12 26.43
N ARG A 4 62.63 -18.98 25.68
CA ARG A 4 62.43 -19.13 24.23
C ARG A 4 61.07 -19.75 23.91
N LEU A 5 60.61 -20.69 24.74
CA LEU A 5 59.32 -21.36 24.60
C LEU A 5 58.15 -20.43 24.95
N GLU A 6 58.38 -19.50 25.87
CA GLU A 6 57.38 -18.52 26.31
C GLU A 6 57.16 -17.44 25.25
N MET A 7 58.23 -16.96 24.63
CA MET A 7 58.17 -16.04 23.48
C MET A 7 57.52 -16.67 22.25
N GLU A 8 57.73 -17.97 22.00
CA GLU A 8 57.08 -18.69 20.90
C GLU A 8 55.57 -18.81 21.13
N LYS A 9 55.14 -19.06 22.37
CA LYS A 9 53.71 -19.12 22.74
C LYS A 9 53.02 -17.76 22.57
N LEU A 10 53.65 -16.69 23.05
CA LEU A 10 53.10 -15.33 22.91
C LEU A 10 52.94 -14.92 21.44
N LYS A 11 53.90 -15.29 20.57
CA LYS A 11 53.79 -15.04 19.12
C LYS A 11 52.64 -15.81 18.48
N ILE A 12 52.45 -17.08 18.86
CA ILE A 12 51.35 -17.91 18.34
C ILE A 12 50.00 -17.35 18.79
N GLU A 13 49.91 -16.81 20.00
CA GLU A 13 48.70 -16.21 20.56
C GLU A 13 48.35 -14.89 19.86
N MET A 14 49.34 -14.03 19.59
CA MET A 14 49.16 -12.81 18.80
C MET A 14 48.73 -13.10 17.35
N VAL A 15 49.31 -14.13 16.71
CA VAL A 15 48.91 -14.55 15.35
C VAL A 15 47.49 -15.14 15.35
N LYS A 16 47.07 -15.82 16.42
CA LYS A 16 45.69 -16.29 16.60
C LYS A 16 44.71 -15.13 16.81
N GLU A 17 45.06 -14.11 17.57
CA GLU A 17 44.22 -12.92 17.75
C GLU A 17 44.11 -12.09 16.46
N GLU A 18 45.19 -11.92 15.71
CA GLU A 18 45.17 -11.23 14.41
C GLU A 18 44.37 -12.00 13.34
N SER A 19 44.41 -13.33 13.36
CA SER A 19 43.59 -14.16 12.47
C SER A 19 42.12 -14.20 12.89
N ASN A 20 41.81 -14.12 14.19
CA ASN A 20 40.43 -14.01 14.67
C ASN A 20 39.82 -12.63 14.34
N THR A 21 40.63 -11.56 14.41
CA THR A 21 40.21 -10.18 14.08
C THR A 21 39.98 -10.00 12.57
N LYS A 22 40.77 -10.67 11.71
CA LYS A 22 40.56 -10.67 10.25
C LYS A 22 39.39 -11.55 9.78
N VAL A 23 38.97 -12.55 10.56
CA VAL A 23 37.80 -13.39 10.23
C VAL A 23 36.50 -12.71 10.66
N GLN A 24 36.52 -11.89 11.72
CA GLN A 24 35.35 -11.13 12.16
C GLN A 24 34.96 -9.96 11.21
N SER A 25 35.84 -9.54 10.29
CA SER A 25 35.59 -8.43 9.36
C SER A 25 35.10 -8.88 7.97
N LYS A 26 34.58 -10.11 7.81
CA LYS A 26 33.74 -10.48 6.66
C LYS A 26 32.29 -10.08 6.96
N SER A 27 32.08 -8.77 6.93
CA SER A 27 30.81 -8.07 6.74
C SER A 27 29.53 -8.91 6.86
N ASP A 28 28.80 -8.75 7.97
CA ASP A 28 27.33 -8.88 8.04
C ASP A 28 26.65 -7.80 7.17
N TYR A 29 27.19 -7.54 5.96
CA TYR A 29 26.60 -6.64 4.99
C TYR A 29 25.43 -7.38 4.38
N PHE A 30 24.24 -6.92 4.74
CA PHE A 30 23.01 -7.43 4.17
C PHE A 30 22.99 -7.16 2.66
N ASP A 31 23.17 -8.21 1.88
CA ASP A 31 23.16 -8.14 0.43
C ASP A 31 21.71 -8.09 -0.07
N ALA A 32 21.18 -6.86 -0.19
CA ALA A 32 19.83 -6.65 -0.70
C ALA A 32 19.63 -7.26 -2.10
N ALA A 33 20.66 -7.21 -2.97
CA ALA A 33 20.57 -7.69 -4.34
C ALA A 33 20.34 -9.21 -4.43
N LYS A 34 20.91 -10.00 -3.52
CA LYS A 34 20.63 -11.44 -3.42
C LYS A 34 19.22 -11.72 -2.93
N ASN A 35 18.70 -10.91 -2.02
CA ASN A 35 17.39 -11.10 -1.39
C ASN A 35 16.23 -10.56 -2.23
N ILE A 36 16.47 -9.67 -3.20
CA ILE A 36 15.44 -9.16 -4.14
C ILE A 36 14.65 -10.31 -4.80
N ARG A 37 15.29 -11.44 -5.10
CA ARG A 37 14.62 -12.61 -5.71
C ARG A 37 13.53 -13.23 -4.83
N LEU A 38 13.59 -12.99 -3.53
CA LEU A 38 12.63 -13.49 -2.53
C LEU A 38 11.52 -12.47 -2.26
N VAL A 39 11.64 -11.25 -2.79
CA VAL A 39 10.61 -10.22 -2.68
C VAL A 39 9.40 -10.67 -3.53
N PRO A 40 8.19 -10.74 -2.96
CA PRO A 40 6.99 -11.04 -3.73
C PRO A 40 6.81 -10.05 -4.87
N LYS A 41 6.32 -10.55 -6.01
CA LYS A 41 5.91 -9.69 -7.11
C LYS A 41 4.81 -8.74 -6.66
N PHE A 42 4.96 -7.47 -6.99
CA PHE A 42 3.91 -6.49 -6.74
C PHE A 42 2.70 -6.77 -7.63
N CYS A 43 1.51 -6.53 -7.09
CA CYS A 43 0.28 -6.66 -7.85
C CYS A 43 -0.66 -5.50 -7.52
N GLU A 44 -0.89 -4.61 -8.48
CA GLU A 44 -1.81 -3.47 -8.34
C GLU A 44 -3.26 -3.87 -8.00
N LYS A 45 -3.63 -5.13 -8.24
CA LYS A 45 -4.95 -5.65 -7.89
C LYS A 45 -5.12 -5.86 -6.39
N THR A 46 -4.04 -6.14 -5.67
CA THR A 46 -4.03 -6.57 -4.27
C THR A 46 -2.97 -5.82 -3.45
N VAL A 47 -2.84 -4.50 -3.65
CA VAL A 47 -1.89 -3.64 -2.94
C VAL A 47 -2.09 -3.72 -1.42
N ASP A 48 -3.34 -3.87 -0.98
CA ASP A 48 -3.75 -4.08 0.42
C ASP A 48 -3.13 -5.33 1.05
N LYS A 49 -3.03 -6.42 0.29
CA LYS A 49 -2.47 -7.70 0.74
C LYS A 49 -0.96 -7.75 0.58
N TYR A 50 -0.43 -6.95 -0.34
CA TYR A 50 0.97 -6.97 -0.71
C TYR A 50 1.89 -6.58 0.46
N PHE A 51 1.64 -5.44 1.11
CA PHE A 51 2.49 -4.98 2.23
C PHE A 51 2.50 -5.95 3.41
N PRO A 52 1.36 -6.48 3.91
CA PRO A 52 1.35 -7.52 4.93
C PRO A 52 2.12 -8.79 4.52
N GLN A 53 2.01 -9.20 3.25
CA GLN A 53 2.75 -10.36 2.74
C GLN A 53 4.26 -10.10 2.73
N PHE A 54 4.68 -8.93 2.25
CA PHE A 54 6.07 -8.51 2.25
C PHE A 54 6.64 -8.43 3.68
N GLU A 55 5.94 -7.75 4.60
CA GLU A 55 6.35 -7.62 6.00
C GLU A 55 6.53 -8.98 6.66
N LYS A 56 5.63 -9.93 6.42
CA LYS A 56 5.74 -11.28 6.97
C LYS A 56 7.01 -11.99 6.50
N ILE A 57 7.34 -11.88 5.21
CA ILE A 57 8.55 -12.47 4.64
C ILE A 57 9.80 -11.77 5.18
N ALA A 58 9.81 -10.44 5.18
CA ALA A 58 10.93 -9.63 5.63
C ALA A 58 11.24 -9.89 7.12
N ASN A 59 10.21 -9.98 7.97
CA ASN A 59 10.36 -10.31 9.38
C ASN A 59 10.85 -11.76 9.59
N ASN A 60 10.29 -12.73 8.86
CA ASN A 60 10.72 -14.14 8.96
C ASN A 60 12.18 -14.34 8.56
N LEU A 61 12.64 -13.61 7.54
CA LEU A 61 14.02 -13.65 7.05
C LEU A 61 14.93 -12.63 7.75
N LYS A 62 14.40 -11.90 8.74
CA LYS A 62 15.11 -10.88 9.53
C LYS A 62 15.83 -9.84 8.66
N TRP A 63 15.17 -9.40 7.58
CA TRP A 63 15.70 -8.35 6.71
C TRP A 63 15.79 -7.02 7.46
N PRO A 64 16.93 -6.30 7.40
CA PRO A 64 17.06 -5.02 8.06
C PRO A 64 16.14 -3.97 7.39
N MET A 65 15.36 -3.28 8.22
CA MET A 65 14.36 -2.29 7.79
C MET A 65 14.90 -1.22 6.82
N PRO A 66 16.14 -0.69 6.97
CA PRO A 66 16.68 0.31 6.04
C PRO A 66 16.77 -0.14 4.57
N TYR A 67 16.76 -1.45 4.30
CA TYR A 67 16.82 -1.99 2.93
C TYR A 67 15.46 -2.32 2.34
N TRP A 68 14.38 -2.22 3.11
CA TRP A 68 13.04 -2.62 2.65
C TRP A 68 12.57 -1.75 1.49
N THR A 69 12.77 -0.43 1.55
CA THR A 69 12.41 0.50 0.48
C THR A 69 13.17 0.20 -0.82
N THR A 70 14.47 -0.05 -0.74
CA THR A 70 15.32 -0.44 -1.87
C THR A 70 14.85 -1.76 -2.51
N MET A 71 14.45 -2.74 -1.70
CA MET A 71 13.88 -3.98 -2.22
C MET A 71 12.54 -3.76 -2.92
N LEU A 72 11.68 -2.96 -2.31
CA LEU A 72 10.34 -2.67 -2.83
C LEU A 72 10.40 -1.91 -4.16
N GLN A 73 11.32 -0.97 -4.30
CA GLN A 73 11.56 -0.27 -5.57
C GLN A 73 11.79 -1.23 -6.72
N SER A 74 12.48 -2.36 -6.49
CA SER A 74 12.80 -3.32 -7.55
C SER A 74 11.59 -4.09 -8.09
N VAL A 75 10.48 -4.10 -7.36
CA VAL A 75 9.27 -4.86 -7.70
C VAL A 75 8.05 -3.97 -7.92
N PHE A 76 8.12 -2.68 -7.57
CA PHE A 76 7.04 -1.74 -7.87
C PHE A 76 6.88 -1.58 -9.38
N GLU A 77 5.62 -1.58 -9.82
CA GLU A 77 5.22 -1.42 -11.21
C GLU A 77 4.09 -0.39 -11.28
N GLY A 78 3.89 0.18 -12.47
CA GLY A 78 2.78 1.10 -12.74
C GLY A 78 2.74 2.29 -11.79
N LYS A 79 1.57 2.53 -11.19
CA LYS A 79 1.33 3.70 -10.35
C LYS A 79 2.22 3.73 -9.10
N ALA A 80 2.50 2.56 -8.51
CA ALA A 80 3.39 2.46 -7.34
C ALA A 80 4.81 2.96 -7.63
N ALA A 81 5.35 2.62 -8.81
CA ALA A 81 6.68 3.05 -9.23
C ALA A 81 6.74 4.55 -9.51
N GLU A 82 5.69 5.12 -10.11
CA GLU A 82 5.57 6.56 -10.35
C GLU A 82 5.58 7.36 -9.04
N ILE A 83 4.79 6.92 -8.04
CA ILE A 83 4.75 7.57 -6.72
C ILE A 83 6.11 7.50 -6.05
N TYR A 84 6.73 6.31 -6.01
CA TYR A 84 8.03 6.14 -5.39
C TYR A 84 9.08 7.06 -6.03
N SER A 85 9.08 7.17 -7.36
CA SER A 85 10.03 8.02 -8.10
C SER A 85 9.78 9.52 -7.89
N ALA A 86 8.54 9.92 -7.58
CA ALA A 86 8.18 11.30 -7.28
C ALA A 86 8.49 11.71 -5.83
N LEU A 87 8.76 10.75 -4.93
CA LEU A 87 9.08 11.05 -3.54
C LEU A 87 10.51 11.61 -3.41
N PRO A 88 10.71 12.67 -2.58
CA PRO A 88 12.05 13.13 -2.22
C PRO A 88 12.88 12.03 -1.55
N SER A 89 14.21 12.06 -1.73
CA SER A 89 15.13 11.02 -1.24
C SER A 89 15.01 10.73 0.25
N GLU A 90 14.71 11.74 1.06
CA GLU A 90 14.48 11.59 2.50
C GLU A 90 13.26 10.70 2.77
N LYS A 91 12.15 10.96 2.07
CA LYS A 91 10.89 10.21 2.22
C LYS A 91 10.92 8.83 1.57
N SER A 92 11.64 8.66 0.46
CA SER A 92 11.73 7.39 -0.24
C SER A 92 12.62 6.36 0.48
N SER A 93 13.42 6.81 1.44
CA SER A 93 14.21 5.95 2.34
C SER A 93 13.41 5.38 3.51
N ASP A 94 12.32 6.04 3.90
CA ASP A 94 11.44 5.61 4.99
C ASP A 94 10.35 4.66 4.48
N TYR A 95 10.36 3.43 4.99
CA TYR A 95 9.39 2.40 4.64
C TYR A 95 7.96 2.81 4.98
N ASP A 96 7.74 3.39 6.16
CA ASP A 96 6.39 3.71 6.61
C ASP A 96 5.79 4.83 5.75
N THR A 97 6.58 5.86 5.42
CA THR A 97 6.17 6.90 4.48
C THR A 97 5.89 6.33 3.09
N VAL A 98 6.77 5.49 2.52
CA VAL A 98 6.56 4.88 1.19
C VAL A 98 5.30 4.02 1.17
N LYS A 99 5.12 3.17 2.18
CA LYS A 99 3.92 2.34 2.34
C LYS A 99 2.68 3.22 2.42
N GLN A 100 2.69 4.27 3.23
CA GLN A 100 1.57 5.20 3.36
C GLN A 100 1.27 5.92 2.05
N GLU A 101 2.25 6.50 1.36
CA GLU A 101 2.03 7.24 0.11
C GLU A 101 1.55 6.34 -1.02
N ILE A 102 2.09 5.12 -1.11
CA ILE A 102 1.59 4.11 -2.05
C ILE A 102 0.17 3.73 -1.67
N LEU A 103 -0.04 3.26 -0.43
CA LEU A 103 -1.38 2.92 0.05
C LEU A 103 -2.35 4.07 -0.16
N LYS A 104 -1.92 5.34 -0.01
CA LYS A 104 -2.69 6.58 -0.17
C LYS A 104 -3.04 6.92 -1.60
N ALA A 105 -2.09 6.77 -2.51
CA ALA A 105 -2.40 6.88 -3.93
C ALA A 105 -3.32 5.75 -4.38
N TYR A 106 -3.29 4.62 -3.68
CA TYR A 106 -4.29 3.57 -3.78
C TYR A 106 -5.47 3.78 -2.79
N GLU A 107 -5.47 4.76 -1.84
CA GLU A 107 -6.48 5.13 -0.76
C GLU A 107 -7.71 5.82 -1.31
N LEU A 108 -7.74 6.03 -2.62
CA LEU A 108 -8.88 5.53 -3.36
C LEU A 108 -9.17 4.04 -3.03
N VAL A 109 -8.86 3.44 -1.87
CA VAL A 109 -8.95 2.02 -1.56
C VAL A 109 -10.44 1.67 -1.50
N PRO A 110 -11.28 2.42 -0.75
CA PRO A 110 -12.73 2.24 -0.86
C PRO A 110 -13.24 2.50 -2.27
N GLU A 111 -12.80 3.58 -2.90
CA GLU A 111 -13.30 3.99 -4.20
C GLU A 111 -12.84 3.07 -5.34
N ALA A 112 -11.68 2.45 -5.23
CA ALA A 112 -11.07 1.52 -6.16
C ALA A 112 -11.64 0.13 -5.93
N TYR A 113 -11.93 -0.28 -4.70
CA TYR A 113 -12.74 -1.48 -4.47
C TYR A 113 -14.15 -1.31 -5.03
N ARG A 114 -14.77 -0.14 -4.84
CA ARG A 114 -16.07 0.19 -5.44
C ARG A 114 -16.00 0.14 -6.96
N GLN A 115 -15.05 0.85 -7.57
CA GLN A 115 -14.88 0.87 -9.02
C GLN A 115 -14.57 -0.51 -9.57
N LYS A 116 -13.65 -1.27 -8.95
CA LYS A 116 -13.38 -2.68 -9.31
C LYS A 116 -14.65 -3.51 -9.19
N PHE A 117 -15.35 -3.46 -8.06
CA PHE A 117 -16.63 -4.17 -7.88
C PHE A 117 -17.63 -3.85 -9.00
N ARG A 118 -17.86 -2.57 -9.30
CA ARG A 118 -18.82 -2.11 -10.33
C ARG A 118 -18.38 -2.49 -11.76
N SER A 119 -17.09 -2.41 -12.07
CA SER A 119 -16.54 -2.66 -13.40
C SER A 119 -16.09 -4.10 -13.65
N TYR A 120 -16.02 -4.96 -12.62
CA TYR A 120 -15.52 -6.32 -12.73
C TYR A 120 -16.43 -7.17 -13.63
N LYS A 121 -15.83 -7.74 -14.68
CA LYS A 121 -16.49 -8.61 -15.66
C LYS A 121 -15.89 -10.00 -15.61
N LYS A 122 -16.72 -11.00 -15.87
CA LYS A 122 -16.30 -12.40 -15.95
C LYS A 122 -15.31 -12.58 -17.11
N PHE A 123 -14.25 -13.34 -16.87
CA PHE A 123 -13.34 -13.78 -17.92
C PHE A 123 -13.81 -15.08 -18.58
N ASP A 124 -13.45 -15.31 -19.84
CA ASP A 124 -13.82 -16.53 -20.56
C ASP A 124 -13.27 -17.80 -19.90
N SER A 125 -12.06 -17.70 -19.33
CA SER A 125 -11.39 -18.79 -18.61
C SER A 125 -11.91 -19.04 -17.19
N GLN A 126 -12.84 -18.22 -16.69
CA GLN A 126 -13.32 -18.26 -15.30
C GLN A 126 -14.68 -18.97 -15.23
N THR A 127 -14.92 -19.74 -14.17
CA THR A 127 -16.26 -20.28 -13.88
C THR A 127 -17.18 -19.20 -13.28
N TYR A 128 -18.50 -19.42 -13.32
CA TYR A 128 -19.44 -18.48 -12.68
C TYR A 128 -19.33 -18.46 -11.15
N VAL A 129 -18.92 -19.58 -10.53
CA VAL A 129 -18.70 -19.68 -9.08
C VAL A 129 -17.50 -18.82 -8.67
N GLU A 130 -16.39 -18.91 -9.40
CA GLU A 130 -15.23 -18.05 -9.17
C GLU A 130 -15.56 -16.57 -9.40
N PHE A 131 -16.31 -16.26 -10.46
CA PHE A 131 -16.75 -14.90 -10.74
C PHE A 131 -17.58 -14.31 -9.59
N ALA A 132 -18.57 -15.05 -9.10
CA ALA A 132 -19.40 -14.62 -7.97
C ALA A 132 -18.55 -14.40 -6.70
N ARG A 133 -17.67 -15.35 -6.38
CA ARG A 133 -16.76 -15.25 -5.23
C ARG A 133 -15.85 -14.03 -5.31
N GLU A 134 -15.25 -13.76 -6.47
CA GLU A 134 -14.40 -12.57 -6.65
C GLU A 134 -15.22 -11.27 -6.56
N LYS A 135 -16.47 -11.28 -7.03
CA LYS A 135 -17.39 -10.14 -6.90
C LYS A 135 -17.74 -9.87 -5.44
N GLU A 136 -18.04 -10.91 -4.67
CA GLU A 136 -18.30 -10.84 -3.22
C GLU A 136 -17.07 -10.34 -2.46
N ASP A 137 -15.88 -10.90 -2.76
CA ASP A 137 -14.62 -10.48 -2.13
C ASP A 137 -14.33 -8.99 -2.36
N LEU A 138 -14.61 -8.47 -3.57
CA LEU A 138 -14.45 -7.05 -3.87
C LEU A 138 -15.42 -6.18 -3.08
N PHE A 139 -16.67 -6.62 -2.96
CA PHE A 139 -17.69 -5.91 -2.19
C PHE A 139 -17.36 -5.90 -0.69
N ASP A 140 -16.97 -7.04 -0.13
CA ASP A 140 -16.59 -7.18 1.27
C ASP A 140 -15.37 -6.32 1.62
N LYS A 141 -14.38 -6.28 0.74
CA LYS A 141 -13.22 -5.38 0.90
C LYS A 141 -13.64 -3.91 0.86
N TRP A 142 -14.56 -3.54 -0.03
CA TRP A 142 -15.10 -2.19 -0.06
C TRP A 142 -15.79 -1.82 1.26
N LEU A 143 -16.68 -2.68 1.77
CA LEU A 143 -17.37 -2.44 3.05
C LEU A 143 -16.39 -2.39 4.24
N THR A 144 -15.40 -3.29 4.25
CA THR A 144 -14.37 -3.31 5.30
C THR A 144 -13.54 -2.03 5.28
N SER A 145 -13.18 -1.52 4.09
CA SER A 145 -12.43 -0.27 3.95
C SER A 145 -13.23 0.96 4.40
N LYS A 146 -14.57 0.93 4.32
CA LYS A 146 -15.46 1.97 4.86
C LYS A 146 -15.86 1.74 6.33
N LYS A 147 -15.40 0.63 6.95
CA LYS A 147 -15.79 0.20 8.30
C LYS A 147 -17.31 0.00 8.48
N THR A 148 -18.03 -0.32 7.40
CA THR A 148 -19.51 -0.42 7.38
C THR A 148 -20.06 -1.85 7.37
N LYS A 149 -19.20 -2.87 7.39
CA LYS A 149 -19.57 -4.28 7.17
C LYS A 149 -20.68 -4.81 8.09
N ASN A 150 -20.76 -4.34 9.34
CA ASN A 150 -21.68 -4.86 10.35
C ASN A 150 -22.84 -3.91 10.71
N ASN A 151 -23.06 -2.86 9.91
CA ASN A 151 -24.11 -1.88 10.18
C ASN A 151 -24.95 -1.63 8.92
N PHE A 152 -26.20 -2.11 8.94
CA PHE A 152 -27.12 -1.97 7.82
C PHE A 152 -27.41 -0.50 7.47
N ASP A 153 -27.55 0.38 8.46
CA ASP A 153 -27.82 1.79 8.21
C ASP A 153 -26.64 2.46 7.50
N GLN A 154 -25.41 2.14 7.92
CA GLN A 154 -24.21 2.64 7.26
C GLN A 154 -24.07 2.09 5.83
N LEU A 155 -24.40 0.81 5.61
CA LEU A 155 -24.45 0.23 4.27
C LEU A 155 -25.48 0.95 3.39
N ARG A 156 -26.69 1.19 3.92
CA ARG A 156 -27.74 1.92 3.23
C ARG A 156 -27.28 3.33 2.86
N GLN A 157 -26.67 4.06 3.79
CA GLN A 157 -26.13 5.39 3.51
C GLN A 157 -25.02 5.37 2.46
N LEU A 158 -24.12 4.38 2.51
CA LEU A 158 -23.07 4.20 1.51
C LEU A 158 -23.65 4.03 0.09
N MET A 159 -24.68 3.20 -0.06
CA MET A 159 -25.35 3.00 -1.36
C MET A 159 -26.08 4.26 -1.83
N LEU A 160 -26.78 4.96 -0.92
CA LEU A 160 -27.48 6.20 -1.24
C LEU A 160 -26.52 7.33 -1.64
N LEU A 161 -25.37 7.44 -0.95
CA LEU A 161 -24.32 8.39 -1.28
C LEU A 161 -23.68 8.10 -2.63
N GLU A 162 -23.43 6.83 -2.94
CA GLU A 162 -22.92 6.42 -4.25
C GLU A 162 -23.87 6.89 -5.37
N GLU A 163 -25.16 6.59 -5.25
CA GLU A 163 -26.16 6.98 -6.24
C GLU A 163 -26.30 8.50 -6.34
N PHE A 164 -26.39 9.20 -5.20
CA PHE A 164 -26.47 10.66 -5.17
C PHE A 164 -25.28 11.31 -5.90
N LYS A 165 -24.06 10.82 -5.66
CA LYS A 165 -22.84 11.30 -6.33
C LYS A 165 -22.84 11.03 -7.83
N GLN A 166 -23.60 10.05 -8.31
CA GLN A 166 -23.75 9.76 -9.74
C GLN A 166 -24.75 10.71 -10.42
N CYS A 167 -25.68 11.29 -9.66
CA CYS A 167 -26.68 12.23 -10.16
C CYS A 167 -26.23 13.69 -10.18
N VAL A 168 -25.08 14.02 -9.57
CA VAL A 168 -24.54 15.39 -9.55
C VAL A 168 -23.44 15.58 -10.59
N HIS A 169 -23.17 16.84 -10.93
CA HIS A 169 -22.11 17.20 -11.86
C HIS A 169 -20.72 16.95 -11.25
N SER A 170 -19.71 16.81 -12.10
CA SER A 170 -18.35 16.39 -11.70
C SER A 170 -17.71 17.30 -10.65
N GLU A 171 -17.90 18.62 -10.74
CA GLU A 171 -17.31 19.58 -9.80
C GLU A 171 -17.83 19.40 -8.36
N LEU A 172 -19.15 19.32 -8.19
CA LEU A 172 -19.76 18.99 -6.90
C LEU A 172 -19.43 17.58 -6.43
N LYS A 173 -19.32 16.60 -7.35
CA LYS A 173 -18.86 15.25 -7.01
C LYS A 173 -17.47 15.29 -6.37
N THR A 174 -16.51 15.97 -7.00
CA THR A 174 -15.16 16.18 -6.44
C THR A 174 -15.23 16.88 -5.09
N HIS A 175 -16.04 17.94 -4.96
CA HIS A 175 -16.23 18.63 -3.69
C HIS A 175 -16.79 17.73 -2.56
N LEU A 176 -17.67 16.79 -2.90
CA LEU A 176 -18.24 15.80 -1.98
C LEU A 176 -17.29 14.62 -1.71
N ASP A 177 -16.30 14.38 -2.57
CA ASP A 177 -15.26 13.37 -2.37
C ASP A 177 -14.15 13.90 -1.45
N ASP A 178 -13.84 15.19 -1.53
CA ASP A 178 -12.90 15.88 -0.64
C ASP A 178 -13.42 16.00 0.81
N LYS A 179 -14.74 15.86 1.00
CA LYS A 179 -15.40 15.92 2.30
C LYS A 179 -15.74 14.53 2.83
N THR A 180 -15.59 14.34 4.14
CA THR A 180 -16.04 13.14 4.85
C THR A 180 -17.55 13.19 5.05
N VAL A 181 -18.31 12.71 4.06
CA VAL A 181 -19.78 12.66 4.10
C VAL A 181 -20.25 11.25 4.45
N GLU A 182 -21.03 11.12 5.53
CA GLU A 182 -21.50 9.82 6.04
C GLU A 182 -23.00 9.57 5.78
N SER A 183 -23.77 10.62 5.45
CA SER A 183 -25.19 10.50 5.14
C SER A 183 -25.59 11.27 3.88
N ILE A 184 -26.61 10.77 3.18
CA ILE A 184 -27.19 11.47 2.02
C ILE A 184 -27.75 12.85 2.38
N HIS A 185 -28.24 13.01 3.62
CA HIS A 185 -28.73 14.30 4.09
C HIS A 185 -27.61 15.33 4.18
N ASP A 186 -26.45 14.94 4.74
CA ASP A 186 -25.28 15.82 4.80
C ASP A 186 -24.75 16.14 3.41
N ALA A 187 -24.77 15.16 2.49
CA ALA A 187 -24.42 15.39 1.09
C ALA A 187 -25.32 16.45 0.45
N ALA A 188 -26.63 16.40 0.70
CA ALA A 188 -27.59 17.36 0.17
C ALA A 188 -27.33 18.77 0.74
N VAL A 189 -27.16 18.90 2.06
CA VAL A 189 -26.86 20.19 2.72
C VAL A 189 -25.56 20.79 2.19
N ILE A 190 -24.51 19.97 2.04
CA ILE A 190 -23.23 20.42 1.45
C ILE A 190 -23.43 20.89 0.01
N SER A 191 -24.23 20.17 -0.77
CA SER A 191 -24.51 20.48 -2.17
C SER A 191 -25.25 21.81 -2.34
N ASP A 192 -26.21 22.11 -1.46
CA ASP A 192 -26.94 23.38 -1.46
C ASP A 192 -26.00 24.54 -1.13
N ASN A 193 -25.17 24.39 -0.09
CA ASN A 193 -24.16 25.38 0.29
C ASN A 193 -23.13 25.62 -0.82
N TYR A 194 -22.70 24.56 -1.49
CA TYR A 194 -21.81 24.64 -2.65
C TYR A 194 -22.47 25.42 -3.79
N THR A 195 -23.73 25.12 -4.09
CA THR A 195 -24.51 25.82 -5.13
C THR A 195 -24.69 27.30 -4.82
N LEU A 196 -24.89 27.67 -3.55
CA LEU A 196 -25.04 29.07 -3.13
C LEU A 196 -23.72 29.86 -3.24
N SER A 197 -22.59 29.22 -2.92
CA SER A 197 -21.26 29.83 -2.98
C SER A 197 -20.65 29.87 -4.39
N HIS A 198 -21.00 28.92 -5.25
CA HIS A 198 -20.46 28.76 -6.60
C HIS A 198 -21.46 29.19 -7.69
N LYS A 199 -22.39 30.11 -7.38
CA LYS A 199 -23.37 30.63 -8.35
C LYS A 199 -22.69 31.34 -9.53
N ARG A 200 -22.34 30.59 -10.58
CA ARG A 200 -22.40 30.92 -12.02
C ARG A 200 -21.73 29.80 -12.82
N SER A 201 -22.51 28.80 -13.26
CA SER A 201 -22.40 28.11 -14.58
C SER A 201 -22.93 26.66 -14.65
N PHE A 202 -23.98 26.28 -13.91
CA PHE A 202 -24.62 24.97 -14.16
C PHE A 202 -25.73 25.07 -15.22
N LYS A 203 -25.38 24.79 -16.48
CA LYS A 203 -26.36 24.38 -17.49
C LYS A 203 -26.83 22.97 -17.12
N ARG A 204 -28.14 22.82 -16.89
CA ARG A 204 -28.81 21.53 -16.66
C ARG A 204 -28.53 20.58 -17.83
N SER A 205 -27.81 19.49 -17.58
CA SER A 205 -27.92 18.29 -18.42
C SER A 205 -29.24 17.60 -18.04
N LYS A 206 -30.14 17.46 -19.02
CA LYS A 206 -31.42 16.77 -18.85
C LYS A 206 -31.20 15.28 -18.60
N CYS A 207 -31.99 14.72 -17.69
CA CYS A 207 -32.25 13.28 -17.60
C CYS A 207 -32.86 12.74 -18.90
#